data_AF-A0A1Y1YB11-F1
#
_entry.id   AF-A0A1Y1YB11-F1
#
_cell.length_a   1.000
_cell.length_b   1.000
_cell.length_c   1.000
_cell.angle_alpha   90.00
_cell.angle_beta   90.00
_cell.angle_gamma   90.00
#
_symmetry.space_group_name_H-M   'P 1'
#
loop_
_entity.id
_entity.type
_entity.pdbx_description
1 polymer ?
#
loop_
_entity_poly.entity_id
_entity_poly.type
_entity_poly.pdbx_seq_one_letter_code
_entity_poly.pdbx_strand_id
1 'polypeptide(L)'
;MKRTISCLAYWSPSVFGHVKHTETLTKMIFPFVILFNAHTCETFEMLATILVNWTQGFWDGNEPPQLPLTLADNILQIQDPALYDHFLRNKLTPKAYIWAMVETLFSETFSSARWARIWDHLVTQEPGYLYTLINAVLVSQREVLMDLNGTELLVSVHDILSACQNSSELTLE
;
A
#
# COMPACT_ATOMS: atom_id res chain seq x y z
N MET A 1 -0.29 18.04 9.78
CA MET A 1 -1.39 17.11 9.41
C MET A 1 -2.75 17.78 9.22
N LYS A 2 -3.44 18.30 10.25
CA LYS A 2 -4.81 18.86 10.11
C LYS A 2 -4.96 19.92 9.00
N ARG A 3 -3.99 20.84 8.90
CA ARG A 3 -3.94 21.85 7.84
C ARG A 3 -3.82 21.21 6.45
N THR A 4 -2.92 20.25 6.28
CA THR A 4 -2.70 19.53 5.02
C THR A 4 -3.96 18.80 4.56
N ILE A 5 -4.65 18.09 5.46
CA ILE A 5 -5.94 17.44 5.16
C ILE A 5 -6.98 18.47 4.73
N SER A 6 -7.07 19.60 5.45
CA SER A 6 -7.99 20.68 5.07
C SER A 6 -7.69 21.26 3.69
N CYS A 7 -6.40 21.42 3.34
CA CYS A 7 -5.99 21.87 2.01
C CYS A 7 -6.36 20.86 0.92
N LEU A 8 -6.12 19.56 1.14
CA LEU A 8 -6.51 18.49 0.22
C LEU A 8 -8.02 18.40 0.03
N ALA A 9 -8.79 18.48 1.12
CA ALA A 9 -10.26 18.48 1.09
C ALA A 9 -10.83 19.70 0.34
N TYR A 10 -10.19 20.87 0.48
CA TYR A 10 -10.56 22.06 -0.28
C TYR A 10 -10.19 21.95 -1.76
N TRP A 11 -9.03 21.36 -2.06
CA TRP A 11 -8.53 21.21 -3.42
C TRP A 11 -9.34 20.21 -4.25
N SER A 12 -9.74 19.08 -3.67
CA SER A 12 -10.61 18.08 -4.32
C SER A 12 -11.77 17.67 -3.42
N PRO A 13 -12.85 18.49 -3.33
CA PRO A 13 -13.97 18.23 -2.43
C PRO A 13 -14.74 16.96 -2.75
N SER A 14 -14.86 16.59 -4.03
CA SER A 14 -15.57 15.38 -4.46
C SER A 14 -14.88 14.10 -4.02
N VAL A 15 -13.54 14.12 -3.90
CA VAL A 15 -12.73 12.96 -3.54
C VAL A 15 -12.49 12.92 -2.03
N PHE A 16 -11.96 14.02 -1.47
CA PHE A 16 -11.48 14.07 -0.09
C PHE A 16 -12.43 14.78 0.89
N GLY A 17 -13.52 15.36 0.39
CA GLY A 17 -14.55 15.99 1.24
C GLY A 17 -15.53 15.00 1.87
N HIS A 18 -15.52 13.73 1.44
CA HIS A 18 -16.38 12.69 1.98
C HIS A 18 -15.77 12.01 3.21
N VAL A 19 -16.55 11.89 4.28
CA VAL A 19 -16.12 11.26 5.55
C VAL A 19 -15.62 9.83 5.34
N LYS A 20 -16.19 9.10 4.37
CA LYS A 20 -15.81 7.72 4.04
C LYS A 20 -14.32 7.59 3.69
N HIS A 21 -13.78 8.55 2.95
CA HIS A 21 -12.39 8.53 2.49
C HIS A 21 -11.40 9.15 3.47
N THR A 22 -11.89 9.83 4.52
CA THR A 22 -11.04 10.62 5.41
C THR A 22 -10.09 9.73 6.24
N GLU A 23 -10.54 8.56 6.67
CA GLU A 23 -9.70 7.64 7.46
C GLU A 23 -8.56 7.07 6.62
N THR A 24 -8.89 6.44 5.49
CA THR A 24 -7.93 5.89 4.53
C THR A 24 -6.96 6.94 4.02
N LEU A 25 -7.45 8.13 3.64
CA LEU A 25 -6.61 9.25 3.26
C LEU A 25 -5.62 9.61 4.38
N THR A 26 -6.09 9.69 5.63
CA THR A 26 -5.23 10.04 6.77
C THR A 26 -4.12 9.01 6.96
N LYS A 27 -4.43 7.71 6.86
CA LYS A 27 -3.44 6.63 6.92
C LYS A 27 -2.40 6.76 5.81
N MET A 28 -2.84 6.98 4.57
CA MET A 28 -1.93 7.11 3.41
C MET A 28 -0.99 8.31 3.50
N ILE A 29 -1.49 9.48 3.93
CA ILE A 29 -0.68 10.71 3.92
C ILE A 29 0.18 10.88 5.17
N PHE A 30 -0.15 10.22 6.28
CA PHE A 30 0.55 10.35 7.55
C PHE A 30 2.08 10.24 7.43
N PRO A 31 2.67 9.20 6.81
CA PRO A 31 4.12 9.05 6.76
C PRO A 31 4.80 10.20 6.01
N PHE A 32 4.19 10.69 4.93
CA PHE A 32 4.67 11.84 4.15
C PHE A 32 4.60 13.15 4.93
N VAL A 33 3.53 13.38 5.70
CA VAL A 33 3.40 14.57 6.52
C VAL A 33 4.47 14.62 7.60
N ILE A 34 4.85 13.48 8.17
CA ILE A 34 5.96 13.40 9.14
C ILE A 34 7.29 13.67 8.44
N LEU A 35 7.51 13.11 7.24
CA LEU A 35 8.75 13.28 6.48
C LEU A 35 9.00 14.75 6.06
N PHE A 36 7.97 15.49 5.64
CA PHE A 36 8.08 16.86 5.11
C PHE A 36 7.58 17.97 6.07
N ASN A 37 7.36 17.63 7.35
CA ASN A 37 6.63 18.42 8.36
C ASN A 37 7.01 19.93 8.47
N ALA A 38 8.20 20.33 8.02
CA ALA A 38 8.64 21.73 8.03
C ALA A 38 7.98 22.61 6.94
N HIS A 39 7.56 22.04 5.80
CA HIS A 39 7.17 22.79 4.62
C HIS A 39 5.74 22.44 4.16
N THR A 40 4.74 23.22 4.60
CA THR A 40 3.32 22.89 4.33
C THR A 40 2.95 22.90 2.84
N CYS A 41 3.50 23.84 2.05
CA CYS A 41 3.22 23.93 0.62
C CYS A 41 3.82 22.73 -0.13
N GLU A 42 5.09 22.45 0.11
CA GLU A 42 5.81 21.32 -0.48
C GLU A 42 5.16 19.98 -0.08
N THR A 43 4.78 19.83 1.19
CA THR A 43 4.03 18.65 1.67
C THR A 43 2.73 18.49 0.90
N PHE A 44 1.99 19.58 0.69
CA PHE A 44 0.73 19.54 -0.05
C PHE A 44 0.96 19.17 -1.52
N GLU A 45 1.91 19.81 -2.21
CA GLU A 45 2.21 19.55 -3.63
C GLU A 45 2.67 18.11 -3.86
N MET A 46 3.56 17.61 -2.99
CA MET A 46 3.97 16.21 -3.05
C MET A 46 2.79 15.28 -2.81
N LEU A 47 1.97 15.50 -1.78
CA LEU A 47 0.82 14.64 -1.50
C LEU A 47 -0.21 14.66 -2.63
N ALA A 48 -0.50 15.83 -3.20
CA ALA A 48 -1.39 15.94 -4.35
C ALA A 48 -0.84 15.14 -5.53
N THR A 49 0.46 15.26 -5.80
CA THR A 49 1.17 14.46 -6.82
C THR A 49 1.04 12.96 -6.55
N ILE A 50 1.31 12.51 -5.32
CA ILE A 50 1.27 11.09 -4.95
C ILE A 50 -0.14 10.53 -5.11
N LEU A 51 -1.15 11.23 -4.59
CA LEU A 51 -2.55 10.80 -4.61
C LEU A 51 -3.13 10.78 -6.04
N VAL A 52 -2.77 11.74 -6.90
CA VAL A 52 -3.26 11.76 -8.28
C VAL A 52 -2.66 10.65 -9.14
N ASN A 53 -1.43 10.22 -8.83
CA ASN A 53 -0.70 9.29 -9.67
C ASN A 53 -0.76 7.85 -9.16
N TRP A 54 -0.42 7.61 -7.89
CA TRP A 54 -0.31 6.25 -7.33
C TRP A 54 -1.61 5.73 -6.70
N THR A 55 -2.63 6.57 -6.48
CA THR A 55 -3.93 6.13 -5.96
C THR A 55 -5.08 6.33 -6.96
N GLN A 56 -4.77 6.24 -8.26
CA GLN A 56 -5.77 6.28 -9.31
C GLN A 56 -6.79 5.15 -9.17
N GLY A 57 -8.08 5.49 -9.23
CA GLY A 57 -9.17 4.54 -9.05
C GLY A 57 -9.42 4.12 -7.59
N PHE A 58 -8.65 4.63 -6.62
CA PHE A 58 -8.86 4.27 -5.21
C PHE A 58 -10.09 4.94 -4.61
N TRP A 59 -10.49 6.06 -5.19
CA TRP A 59 -11.53 6.94 -4.66
C TRP A 59 -12.87 6.74 -5.37
N ASP A 60 -12.96 5.79 -6.29
CA ASP A 60 -14.15 5.52 -7.07
C ASP A 60 -15.06 4.54 -6.31
N GLY A 61 -15.89 5.08 -5.40
CA GLY A 61 -16.98 4.33 -4.78
C GLY A 61 -16.69 3.83 -3.36
N ASN A 62 -16.63 2.51 -3.16
CA ASN A 62 -16.48 1.90 -1.84
C ASN A 62 -15.02 1.62 -1.51
N GLU A 63 -14.71 1.62 -0.21
CA GLU A 63 -13.41 1.18 0.30
C GLU A 63 -13.49 -0.29 0.80
N PRO A 64 -12.56 -1.17 0.41
CA PRO A 64 -11.43 -0.91 -0.49
C PRO A 64 -11.87 -0.84 -1.96
N PRO A 65 -11.10 -0.14 -2.81
CA PRO A 65 -11.45 0.07 -4.21
C PRO A 65 -11.33 -1.24 -5.01
N GLN A 66 -12.39 -1.60 -5.74
CA GLN A 66 -12.42 -2.91 -6.43
C GLN A 66 -11.42 -2.98 -7.59
N LEU A 67 -11.38 -1.95 -8.45
CA LEU A 67 -10.56 -1.99 -9.67
C LEU A 67 -9.05 -2.11 -9.38
N PRO A 68 -8.43 -1.28 -8.52
CA PRO A 68 -7.01 -1.42 -8.16
C PRO A 68 -6.69 -2.78 -7.54
N LEU A 69 -7.59 -3.32 -6.71
CA LEU A 69 -7.40 -4.64 -6.12
C LEU A 69 -7.41 -5.73 -7.19
N THR A 70 -8.37 -5.71 -8.12
CA THR A 70 -8.42 -6.68 -9.22
C THR A 70 -7.20 -6.58 -10.13
N LEU A 71 -6.69 -5.38 -10.41
CA LEU A 71 -5.48 -5.22 -11.21
C LEU A 71 -4.25 -5.86 -10.54
N ALA A 72 -4.07 -5.60 -9.25
CA ALA A 72 -2.96 -6.18 -8.49
C ALA A 72 -3.09 -7.71 -8.33
N ASP A 73 -4.30 -8.20 -8.08
CA ASP A 73 -4.64 -9.63 -7.96
C ASP A 73 -4.39 -10.40 -9.27
N ASN A 74 -4.75 -9.82 -10.41
CA ASN A 74 -4.47 -10.40 -11.73
C ASN A 74 -2.96 -10.50 -12.02
N ILE A 75 -2.16 -9.53 -11.56
CA ILE A 75 -0.70 -9.62 -11.69
C ILE A 75 -0.15 -10.78 -10.87
N LEU A 76 -0.68 -11.03 -9.66
CA LEU A 76 -0.29 -12.20 -8.85
C LEU A 76 -0.58 -13.50 -9.60
N GLN A 77 -1.77 -13.60 -10.18
CA GLN A 77 -2.19 -14.79 -10.94
C GLN A 77 -1.23 -15.09 -12.10
N ILE A 78 -0.67 -14.07 -12.75
CA ILE A 78 0.28 -14.23 -13.85
C ILE A 78 1.69 -14.53 -13.32
N GLN A 79 2.12 -13.83 -12.27
CA GLN A 79 3.50 -13.88 -11.78
C GLN A 79 3.79 -15.14 -10.95
N ASP A 80 2.87 -15.56 -10.10
CA ASP A 80 2.96 -16.81 -9.32
C ASP A 80 1.58 -17.49 -9.22
N PRO A 81 1.19 -18.25 -10.26
CA PRO A 81 -0.11 -18.94 -10.28
C PRO A 81 -0.29 -19.92 -9.12
N ALA A 82 0.80 -20.53 -8.64
CA ALA A 82 0.74 -21.51 -7.55
C ALA A 82 0.42 -20.85 -6.20
N LEU A 83 1.03 -19.69 -5.92
CA LEU A 83 0.71 -18.89 -4.75
C LEU A 83 -0.71 -18.32 -4.83
N TYR A 84 -1.12 -17.85 -6.01
CA TYR A 84 -2.48 -17.38 -6.24
C TYR A 84 -3.53 -18.49 -6.00
N ASP A 85 -3.32 -19.69 -6.54
CA ASP A 85 -4.20 -20.84 -6.33
C ASP A 85 -4.23 -21.27 -4.85
N HIS A 86 -3.12 -21.12 -4.13
CA HIS A 86 -3.06 -21.34 -2.68
C HIS A 86 -3.92 -20.34 -1.92
N PHE A 87 -3.88 -19.06 -2.29
CA PHE A 87 -4.74 -18.03 -1.71
C PHE A 87 -6.22 -18.30 -1.98
N LEU A 88 -6.58 -18.68 -3.22
CA LEU A 88 -7.94 -19.04 -3.57
C LEU A 88 -8.46 -20.24 -2.77
N ARG A 89 -7.66 -21.31 -2.65
CA ARG A 89 -8.03 -22.51 -1.86
C ARG A 89 -8.27 -22.18 -0.39
N ASN A 90 -7.50 -21.24 0.15
CA ASN A 90 -7.64 -20.76 1.52
C ASN A 90 -8.65 -19.61 1.69
N LYS A 91 -9.37 -19.23 0.62
CA LYS A 91 -10.38 -18.16 0.61
C LYS A 91 -9.81 -16.80 1.03
N LEU A 92 -8.55 -16.54 0.73
CA LEU A 92 -7.96 -15.21 0.90
C LEU A 92 -8.56 -14.27 -0.13
N THR A 93 -8.92 -13.07 0.33
CA THR A 93 -9.44 -12.02 -0.54
C THR A 93 -8.34 -11.01 -0.85
N PRO A 94 -8.34 -10.35 -2.03
CA PRO A 94 -7.39 -9.28 -2.34
C PRO A 94 -7.35 -8.17 -1.28
N LYS A 95 -8.48 -7.92 -0.60
CA LYS A 95 -8.50 -7.01 0.55
C LYS A 95 -7.56 -7.44 1.67
N ALA A 96 -7.50 -8.73 1.99
CA ALA A 96 -6.72 -9.23 3.12
C ALA A 96 -5.22 -9.08 2.90
N TYR A 97 -4.74 -9.24 1.65
CA TYR A 97 -3.31 -9.32 1.37
C TYR A 97 -2.76 -8.20 0.49
N ILE A 98 -3.60 -7.48 -0.27
CA ILE A 98 -3.19 -6.32 -1.08
C ILE A 98 -3.57 -5.03 -0.37
N TRP A 99 -4.85 -4.86 -0.04
CA TRP A 99 -5.32 -3.61 0.56
C TRP A 99 -4.64 -3.31 1.89
N ALA A 100 -4.39 -4.33 2.71
CA ALA A 100 -3.67 -4.21 3.98
C ALA A 100 -2.29 -3.52 3.84
N MET A 101 -1.60 -3.69 2.70
CA MET A 101 -0.35 -2.97 2.42
C MET A 101 -0.61 -1.55 1.90
N VAL A 102 -1.56 -1.44 0.98
CA VAL A 102 -1.76 -0.25 0.14
C VAL A 102 -2.53 0.85 0.87
N GLU A 103 -3.39 0.51 1.84
CA GLU A 103 -4.20 1.47 2.59
C GLU A 103 -3.37 2.43 3.45
N THR A 104 -2.11 2.07 3.71
CA THR A 104 -1.13 2.90 4.41
C THR A 104 0.04 3.32 3.50
N LEU A 105 -0.09 3.08 2.19
CA LEU A 105 1.00 3.27 1.22
C LEU A 105 2.30 2.60 1.68
N PHE A 106 2.18 1.38 2.20
CA PHE A 106 3.22 0.52 2.77
C PHE A 106 3.92 1.03 4.04
N SER A 107 3.45 2.13 4.65
CA SER A 107 4.11 2.67 5.85
C SER A 107 3.97 1.78 7.08
N GLU A 108 2.93 0.94 7.12
CA GLU A 108 2.79 -0.11 8.14
C GLU A 108 3.40 -1.45 7.68
N THR A 109 3.84 -1.56 6.43
CA THR A 109 4.51 -2.77 5.90
C THR A 109 6.03 -2.70 6.05
N PHE A 110 6.64 -1.52 5.96
CA PHE A 110 8.09 -1.39 6.02
C PHE A 110 8.53 -0.49 7.16
N SER A 111 9.75 -0.70 7.65
CA SER A 111 10.40 0.26 8.53
C SER A 111 10.51 1.62 7.84
N SER A 112 10.49 2.72 8.61
CA SER A 112 10.50 4.08 8.04
C SER A 112 11.64 4.32 7.04
N ALA A 113 12.84 3.79 7.32
CA ALA A 113 13.99 3.91 6.42
C ALA A 113 13.81 3.13 5.11
N ARG A 114 13.26 1.92 5.17
CA ARG A 114 13.00 1.09 3.98
C ARG A 114 11.82 1.63 3.17
N TRP A 115 10.79 2.09 3.86
CA TRP A 115 9.64 2.77 3.26
C TRP A 115 10.08 3.99 2.43
N ALA A 116 10.96 4.84 2.97
CA ALA A 116 11.47 6.00 2.25
C ALA A 116 12.22 5.60 0.97
N ARG A 117 13.12 4.59 1.05
CA ARG A 117 13.84 4.06 -0.13
C ARG A 117 12.90 3.47 -1.18
N ILE A 118 11.85 2.77 -0.76
CA ILE A 118 10.83 2.24 -1.67
C ILE A 118 10.13 3.40 -2.39
N TRP A 119 9.80 4.47 -1.68
CA TRP A 119 9.20 5.64 -2.28
C TRP A 119 10.15 6.39 -3.21
N ASP A 120 11.45 6.48 -2.90
CA ASP A 120 12.46 7.00 -3.83
C ASP A 120 12.44 6.21 -5.15
N HIS A 121 12.26 4.89 -5.09
CA HIS A 121 12.11 4.07 -6.30
C HIS A 121 10.76 4.30 -6.99
N LEU A 122 9.64 4.26 -6.25
CA LEU A 122 8.29 4.42 -6.81
C LEU A 122 8.13 5.73 -7.58
N VAL A 123 8.67 6.84 -7.06
CA VAL A 123 8.56 8.16 -7.73
C VAL A 123 9.42 8.26 -9.00
N THR A 124 10.40 7.36 -9.17
CA THR A 124 11.25 7.31 -10.37
C THR A 124 10.73 6.36 -11.45
N GLN A 125 9.71 5.56 -11.14
CA GLN A 125 9.06 4.63 -12.07
C GLN A 125 7.68 5.14 -12.49
N GLU A 126 7.05 4.48 -13.46
CA GLU A 126 5.64 4.78 -13.78
C GLU A 126 4.71 4.43 -12.60
N PRO A 127 3.60 5.16 -12.39
CA PRO A 127 2.72 4.92 -11.25
C PRO A 127 2.17 3.49 -11.15
N GLY A 128 2.00 2.82 -12.29
CA GLY A 128 1.56 1.42 -12.37
C GLY A 128 2.53 0.43 -11.73
N TYR A 129 3.81 0.80 -11.57
CA TYR A 129 4.83 -0.04 -10.91
C TYR A 129 4.45 -0.38 -9.46
N LEU A 130 3.60 0.43 -8.83
CA LEU A 130 3.02 0.14 -7.51
C LEU A 130 2.42 -1.27 -7.44
N TYR A 131 1.69 -1.67 -8.49
CA TYR A 131 1.03 -2.98 -8.52
C TYR A 131 2.03 -4.13 -8.66
N THR A 132 3.14 -3.90 -9.36
CA THR A 132 4.24 -4.87 -9.44
C THR A 132 4.96 -5.00 -8.09
N LEU A 133 5.18 -3.88 -7.38
CA LEU A 133 5.78 -3.90 -6.04
C LEU A 133 4.96 -4.72 -5.05
N ILE A 134 3.63 -4.56 -5.03
CA ILE A 134 2.72 -5.37 -4.18
C ILE A 134 3.00 -6.86 -4.37
N ASN A 135 3.06 -7.30 -5.62
CA ASN A 135 3.27 -8.70 -5.97
C ASN A 135 4.69 -9.17 -5.64
N ALA A 136 5.69 -8.33 -5.86
CA ALA A 136 7.07 -8.64 -5.49
C ALA A 136 7.22 -8.89 -3.97
N VAL A 137 6.51 -8.13 -3.13
CA VAL A 137 6.49 -8.34 -1.67
C VAL A 137 5.94 -9.72 -1.34
N LEU A 138 4.78 -10.08 -1.90
CA LEU A 138 4.14 -11.37 -1.67
C LEU A 138 5.03 -12.54 -2.14
N VAL A 139 5.55 -12.44 -3.36
CA VAL A 139 6.41 -13.48 -3.94
C VAL A 139 7.73 -13.62 -3.17
N SER A 140 8.27 -12.52 -2.60
CA SER A 140 9.47 -12.61 -1.76
C SER A 140 9.25 -13.43 -0.48
N GLN A 141 8.01 -13.57 -0.04
CA GLN A 141 7.61 -14.32 1.16
C GLN A 141 6.97 -15.67 0.81
N ARG A 142 7.05 -16.08 -0.46
CA ARG A 142 6.35 -17.25 -1.01
C ARG A 142 6.55 -18.51 -0.18
N GLU A 143 7.78 -18.83 0.22
CA GLU A 143 8.08 -20.06 0.96
C GLU A 143 7.25 -20.13 2.26
N VAL A 144 7.29 -19.05 3.04
CA VAL A 144 6.52 -18.94 4.30
C VAL A 144 5.01 -18.98 4.01
N LEU A 145 4.54 -18.26 2.99
CA LEU A 145 3.12 -18.17 2.66
C LEU A 145 2.53 -19.50 2.17
N MET A 146 3.33 -20.31 1.45
CA MET A 146 2.90 -21.62 0.94
C MET A 146 2.80 -22.68 2.06
N ASP A 147 3.56 -22.53 3.14
CA ASP A 147 3.54 -23.46 4.28
C ASP A 147 2.33 -23.23 5.21
N LEU A 148 1.74 -22.03 5.17
CA LEU A 148 0.62 -21.63 6.03
C LEU A 148 -0.74 -21.96 5.39
N ASN A 149 -1.74 -22.27 6.22
CA ASN A 149 -3.09 -22.60 5.78
C ASN A 149 -4.18 -21.96 6.64
N GLY A 150 -5.37 -21.79 6.07
CA GLY A 150 -6.58 -21.35 6.76
C GLY A 150 -6.40 -20.02 7.52
N THR A 151 -6.73 -20.02 8.81
CA THR A 151 -6.66 -18.83 9.66
C THR A 151 -5.23 -18.37 9.93
N GLU A 152 -4.25 -19.28 9.95
CA GLU A 152 -2.84 -18.92 10.17
C GLU A 152 -2.30 -18.11 9.00
N LEU A 153 -2.71 -18.43 7.77
CA LEU A 153 -2.34 -17.67 6.58
C LEU A 153 -2.94 -16.25 6.63
N LEU A 154 -4.20 -16.10 7.07
CA LEU A 154 -4.83 -14.78 7.21
C LEU A 154 -4.14 -13.90 8.27
N VAL A 155 -3.80 -14.47 9.42
CA VAL A 155 -3.07 -13.77 10.49
C VAL A 155 -1.65 -13.43 10.03
N SER A 156 -0.97 -14.39 9.42
CA SER A 156 0.42 -14.22 8.98
C SER A 156 0.57 -13.29 7.77
N VAL A 157 -0.42 -13.14 6.90
CA VAL A 157 -0.37 -12.08 5.87
C VAL A 157 -0.27 -10.72 6.56
N HIS A 158 -0.93 -10.50 7.69
CA HIS A 158 -0.79 -9.26 8.44
C HIS A 158 0.57 -9.17 9.17
N ASP A 159 1.06 -10.29 9.71
CA ASP A 159 2.29 -10.33 10.52
C ASP A 159 3.59 -10.43 9.71
N ILE A 160 3.61 -11.10 8.56
CA ILE A 160 4.77 -11.16 7.65
C ILE A 160 5.02 -9.77 7.04
N LEU A 161 3.93 -9.03 6.78
CA LEU A 161 4.03 -7.62 6.40
C LEU A 161 4.59 -6.78 7.55
N SER A 162 4.38 -7.13 8.82
CA SER A 162 5.02 -6.43 9.95
C SER A 162 6.46 -6.92 10.21
N ALA A 163 6.82 -8.16 9.86
CA ALA A 163 8.20 -8.67 9.93
C ALA A 163 9.16 -7.93 8.98
N CYS A 164 8.66 -7.37 7.88
CA CYS A 164 9.39 -6.43 7.03
C CYS A 164 9.81 -5.12 7.76
N GLN A 165 9.23 -4.83 8.92
CA GLN A 165 9.68 -3.74 9.80
C GLN A 165 10.90 -4.13 10.65
N ASN A 166 11.03 -5.42 11.00
CA ASN A 166 12.04 -5.94 11.94
C ASN A 166 13.26 -6.57 11.27
N SER A 167 13.30 -6.65 9.95
CA SER A 167 14.51 -7.00 9.19
C SER A 167 15.50 -5.83 9.21
N SER A 168 16.05 -5.57 10.39
CA SER A 168 17.30 -4.85 10.56
C SER A 168 18.42 -5.64 9.88
N GLU A 169 19.09 -4.99 8.92
CA GLU A 169 20.44 -5.35 8.48
C GLU A 169 20.65 -6.81 8.07
N LEU A 170 20.15 -7.19 6.90
CA LEU A 170 20.74 -8.31 6.15
C LEU A 170 21.59 -7.72 5.01
N THR A 171 22.85 -7.51 5.38
CA THR A 171 24.06 -7.64 4.54
C THR A 171 24.01 -7.06 3.14
N LEU A 172 24.45 -5.80 3.01
CA LEU A 172 25.26 -5.40 1.87
C LEU A 172 26.72 -5.69 2.22
N GLU A 173 27.14 -6.93 1.99
CA GLU A 173 28.51 -7.22 1.53
C GLU A 173 28.50 -7.29 0.01
#